data_AF-A0A0D2U7Y4-F1
#
_entry.id   AF-A0A0D2U7Y4-F1
#
_cell.length_a   1.000
_cell.length_b   1.000
_cell.length_c   1.000
_cell.angle_alpha   90.00
_cell.angle_beta   90.00
_cell.angle_gamma   90.00
#
_symmetry.space_group_name_H-M   'P 1'
#
loop_
_entity.id
_entity.type
_entity.pdbx_description
1 polymer ?
#
loop_
_entity_poly.entity_id
_entity_poly.type
_entity_poly.pdbx_seq_one_letter_code
_entity_poly.pdbx_strand_id
1 'polypeptide(L)'
;MASQSLEVKKLVYLYLLHYAEKRPNEALLSINCFQKDLGDPNPLVRAWALRTMAGIRLHVIAPLVLVAMGKCARDPSVYVRKCPASALPKVHDLRLEEHTSAIEEVHLIDLFLHGYFCFRVIHHLL
;
A
#
# COMPACT_ATOMS: atom_id res chain seq x y z
N MET A 1 -18.46 -0.73 5.66
CA MET A 1 -17.69 -1.06 4.43
C MET A 1 -17.70 -2.57 4.14
N ALA A 2 -18.84 -3.26 4.30
CA ALA A 2 -18.96 -4.71 4.09
C ALA A 2 -19.58 -5.06 2.71
N SER A 3 -19.59 -4.12 1.77
CA SER A 3 -20.18 -4.35 0.45
C SER A 3 -19.28 -5.27 -0.38
N GLN A 4 -19.90 -6.27 -1.01
CA GLN A 4 -19.22 -7.19 -1.94
C GLN A 4 -18.99 -6.56 -3.32
N SER A 5 -19.64 -5.42 -3.62
CA SER A 5 -19.46 -4.74 -4.90
C SER A 5 -18.14 -3.97 -4.94
N LEU A 6 -17.32 -4.28 -5.95
CA LEU A 6 -16.05 -3.60 -6.22
C LEU A 6 -16.22 -2.11 -6.51
N GLU A 7 -17.34 -1.71 -7.12
CA GLU A 7 -17.63 -0.31 -7.44
C GLU A 7 -17.85 0.51 -6.18
N VAL A 8 -18.60 -0.06 -5.22
CA VAL A 8 -18.83 0.56 -3.91
C VAL A 8 -17.51 0.67 -3.15
N LYS A 9 -16.66 -0.36 -3.18
CA LYS A 9 -15.32 -0.28 -2.56
C LYS A 9 -14.49 0.86 -3.15
N LYS A 10 -14.45 1.02 -4.47
CA LYS A 10 -13.73 2.12 -5.13
C LYS A 10 -14.22 3.50 -4.69
N LEU A 11 -15.53 3.70 -4.61
CA LEU A 11 -16.12 4.95 -4.14
C LEU A 11 -15.73 5.25 -2.70
N VAL A 12 -15.77 4.24 -1.83
CA VAL A 12 -15.35 4.41 -0.44
C VAL A 12 -13.86 4.74 -0.34
N TYR A 13 -13.02 4.11 -1.16
CA TYR A 13 -11.58 4.38 -1.19
C TYR A 13 -11.32 5.84 -1.57
N LEU A 14 -12.01 6.34 -2.60
CA LEU A 14 -11.91 7.73 -3.04
C LEU A 14 -12.41 8.71 -1.97
N TYR A 15 -13.55 8.40 -1.34
CA TYR A 15 -14.11 9.19 -0.25
C TYR A 15 -13.11 9.34 0.90
N LEU A 16 -12.52 8.24 1.36
CA LEU A 16 -11.57 8.24 2.47
C LEU A 16 -10.29 9.00 2.13
N LEU A 17 -9.78 8.90 0.91
CA LEU A 17 -8.63 9.69 0.47
C LEU A 17 -8.89 11.20 0.54
N HIS A 18 -10.11 11.64 0.24
CA HIS A 18 -10.44 13.07 0.22
C HIS A 18 -10.85 13.63 1.59
N TYR A 19 -11.51 12.83 2.43
CA TYR A 19 -12.11 13.29 3.68
C TYR A 19 -11.37 12.86 4.96
N ALA A 20 -10.33 12.02 4.87
CA ALA A 20 -9.63 11.50 6.05
C ALA A 20 -9.11 12.58 7.00
N GLU A 21 -8.58 13.70 6.50
CA GLU A 21 -8.08 14.79 7.35
C GLU A 21 -9.21 15.54 8.07
N LYS A 22 -10.37 15.69 7.40
CA LYS A 22 -11.54 16.37 7.98
C LYS A 22 -12.30 15.47 8.95
N ARG A 23 -12.23 14.14 8.76
CA ARG A 23 -12.97 13.14 9.54
C ARG A 23 -12.06 11.95 9.91
N PRO A 24 -11.05 12.17 10.77
CA PRO A 24 -10.05 11.16 11.09
C PRO A 24 -10.65 9.92 11.76
N ASN A 25 -11.65 10.10 12.63
CA ASN A 25 -12.30 8.99 13.33
C ASN A 25 -13.00 8.02 12.38
N GLU A 26 -13.70 8.53 11.36
CA GLU A 26 -14.35 7.69 10.33
C GLU A 26 -13.31 6.94 9.49
N ALA A 27 -12.20 7.60 9.15
CA ALA A 27 -11.10 6.97 8.43
C ALA A 27 -10.43 5.86 9.27
N LEU A 28 -10.21 6.09 10.56
CA LEU A 28 -9.64 5.10 11.47
C LEU A 28 -10.50 3.84 11.62
N LEU A 29 -11.82 4.01 11.76
CA LEU A 29 -12.75 2.87 11.78
C LEU A 29 -12.71 2.05 10.48
N SER A 30 -12.35 2.70 9.38
CA SER A 30 -12.24 2.08 8.05
C SER A 30 -10.94 1.30 7.83
N ILE A 31 -9.90 1.55 8.63
CA ILE A 31 -8.58 0.90 8.51
C ILE A 31 -8.68 -0.63 8.60
N ASN A 32 -9.49 -1.14 9.52
CA ASN A 32 -9.68 -2.58 9.71
C ASN A 32 -10.23 -3.26 8.44
N CYS A 33 -11.02 -2.53 7.63
CA CYS A 33 -11.53 -3.04 6.37
C CYS A 33 -10.41 -3.16 5.32
N PHE A 34 -9.53 -2.15 5.22
CA PHE A 34 -8.37 -2.24 4.33
C PHE A 34 -7.42 -3.36 4.73
N GLN A 35 -7.20 -3.56 6.03
CA GLN A 35 -6.37 -4.66 6.53
C GLN A 35 -6.93 -6.03 6.12
N LYS A 36 -8.26 -6.19 6.11
CA LYS A 36 -8.92 -7.39 5.57
C LYS A 36 -8.75 -7.51 4.07
N ASP A 37 -8.89 -6.40 3.34
CA ASP A 37 -8.75 -6.35 1.87
C ASP A 37 -7.32 -6.64 1.40
N LEU A 38 -6.29 -6.47 2.24
CA LEU A 38 -4.92 -6.96 1.97
C LEU A 38 -4.82 -8.49 1.89
N GLY A 39 -5.81 -9.23 2.40
CA GLY A 39 -5.89 -10.69 2.31
C GLY A 39 -6.90 -11.19 1.28
N ASP A 40 -7.48 -10.30 0.46
CA ASP A 40 -8.50 -10.66 -0.52
C ASP A 40 -7.91 -11.58 -1.61
N PRO A 41 -8.65 -12.60 -2.12
CA PRO A 41 -8.17 -13.44 -3.21
C PRO A 41 -7.82 -12.65 -4.48
N ASN A 42 -8.50 -11.52 -4.72
CA ASN A 42 -8.26 -10.66 -5.88
C ASN A 42 -7.01 -9.77 -5.66
N PRO A 43 -5.95 -9.92 -6.47
CA PRO A 43 -4.74 -9.10 -6.34
C PRO A 43 -4.98 -7.60 -6.54
N LEU A 44 -6.00 -7.21 -7.32
CA LEU A 44 -6.35 -5.80 -7.50
C LEU A 44 -6.88 -5.17 -6.22
N VAL A 45 -7.68 -5.92 -5.45
CA VAL A 45 -8.23 -5.45 -4.17
C VAL A 45 -7.10 -5.27 -3.17
N ARG A 46 -6.18 -6.25 -3.07
CA ARG A 46 -4.98 -6.15 -2.21
C ARG A 46 -4.12 -4.93 -2.55
N ALA A 47 -3.84 -4.74 -3.83
CA ALA A 47 -3.06 -3.60 -4.32
C ALA A 47 -3.74 -2.24 -4.04
N TRP A 48 -5.05 -2.14 -4.30
CA TRP A 48 -5.80 -0.92 -4.01
C TRP A 48 -5.88 -0.63 -2.51
N ALA A 49 -6.03 -1.66 -1.66
CA ALA A 49 -6.03 -1.49 -0.22
C ALA A 49 -4.73 -0.83 0.26
N LEU A 50 -3.56 -1.35 -0.19
CA LEU A 50 -2.27 -0.74 0.14
C LEU A 50 -2.17 0.72 -0.35
N ARG A 51 -2.54 0.97 -1.62
CA ARG A 51 -2.48 2.31 -2.22
C ARG A 51 -3.37 3.32 -1.50
N THR A 52 -4.54 2.88 -1.05
CA THR A 52 -5.46 3.73 -0.28
C THR A 52 -4.93 3.98 1.12
N MET A 53 -4.46 2.94 1.82
CA MET A 53 -3.83 3.10 3.13
C MET A 53 -2.66 4.07 3.09
N ALA A 54 -1.76 3.94 2.11
CA ALA A 54 -0.63 4.87 1.94
C ALA A 54 -1.05 6.28 1.49
N GLY A 55 -2.25 6.45 0.95
CA GLY A 55 -2.77 7.76 0.54
C GLY A 55 -3.55 8.49 1.64
N ILE A 56 -3.90 7.82 2.74
CA ILE A 56 -4.55 8.46 3.88
C ILE A 56 -3.49 9.23 4.67
N ARG A 57 -3.63 10.55 4.73
CA ARG A 57 -2.67 11.47 5.35
C ARG A 57 -2.85 11.60 6.87
N LEU A 58 -2.89 10.47 7.57
CA LEU A 58 -2.99 10.43 9.03
C LEU A 58 -1.74 9.76 9.62
N HIS A 59 -0.93 10.48 10.39
CA HIS A 59 0.32 9.94 10.95
C HIS A 59 0.11 8.66 11.77
N VAL A 60 -1.00 8.58 12.51
CA VAL A 60 -1.36 7.42 13.35
C VAL A 60 -1.50 6.11 12.56
N ILE A 61 -1.76 6.15 11.25
CA ILE A 61 -1.89 4.94 10.44
C ILE A 61 -0.56 4.46 9.86
N ALA A 62 0.50 5.27 9.91
CA ALA A 62 1.75 5.00 9.22
C ALA A 62 2.40 3.65 9.61
N PRO A 63 2.40 3.21 10.90
CA PRO A 63 2.88 1.87 11.26
C PRO A 63 2.07 0.74 10.60
N LEU A 64 0.75 0.94 10.43
CA LEU A 64 -0.13 -0.03 9.77
C LEU A 64 0.14 -0.10 8.26
N VAL A 65 0.48 1.03 7.64
CA VAL A 65 0.91 1.07 6.23
C VAL A 65 2.22 0.32 6.06
N LEU A 66 3.20 0.46 6.96
CA LEU A 66 4.46 -0.29 6.90
C LEU A 66 4.24 -1.81 6.96
N VAL A 67 3.38 -2.27 7.88
CA VAL A 67 3.00 -3.70 7.95
C VAL A 67 2.34 -4.15 6.64
N ALA A 68 1.46 -3.33 6.06
CA ALA A 68 0.83 -3.62 4.78
C ALA A 68 1.84 -3.69 3.63
N MET A 69 2.81 -2.77 3.60
CA MET A 69 3.90 -2.76 2.61
C MET A 69 4.73 -4.04 2.70
N GLY A 70 5.12 -4.47 3.90
CA GLY A 70 5.86 -5.71 4.10
C GLY A 70 5.08 -6.96 3.65
N LYS A 71 3.76 -6.99 3.88
CA LYS A 71 2.89 -8.06 3.35
C LYS A 71 2.84 -8.06 1.83
N CYS A 72 2.61 -6.90 1.22
CA CYS A 72 2.51 -6.76 -0.24
C CYS A 72 3.83 -7.02 -0.96
N ALA A 73 4.96 -6.69 -0.34
CA ALA A 73 6.30 -6.95 -0.90
C ALA A 73 6.57 -8.45 -1.08
N ARG A 74 5.96 -9.27 -0.21
CA ARG A 74 6.03 -10.75 -0.25
C ARG A 74 4.80 -11.40 -0.90
N ASP A 75 3.95 -10.62 -1.59
CA ASP A 75 2.73 -11.13 -2.20
C ASP A 75 3.04 -12.11 -3.36
N PRO A 76 2.23 -13.17 -3.56
CA PRO A 76 2.40 -14.08 -4.70
C PRO A 76 2.28 -13.38 -6.07
N SER A 77 1.47 -12.32 -6.17
CA SER A 77 1.26 -11.58 -7.40
C SER A 77 2.33 -10.52 -7.63
N VAL A 78 2.98 -10.57 -8.79
CA VAL A 78 3.92 -9.53 -9.26
C VAL A 78 3.27 -8.14 -9.24
N TYR A 79 1.97 -8.05 -9.54
CA TYR A 79 1.25 -6.79 -9.57
C TYR A 79 1.19 -6.12 -8.20
N VAL A 80 1.02 -6.91 -7.13
CA VAL A 80 0.94 -6.40 -5.76
C VAL A 80 2.34 -6.08 -5.23
N ARG A 81 3.36 -6.88 -5.60
CA ARG A 81 4.76 -6.67 -5.18
C ARG A 81 5.36 -5.34 -5.59
N LYS A 82 4.92 -4.75 -6.71
CA LYS A 82 5.35 -3.40 -7.14
C LYS A 82 4.62 -2.25 -6.43
N CYS A 83 3.50 -2.51 -5.75
CA CYS A 83 2.73 -1.46 -5.09
C CYS A 83 3.45 -0.80 -3.91
N PRO A 84 4.19 -1.52 -3.05
CA PRO A 84 5.02 -0.93 -1.99
C PRO A 84 5.95 0.20 -2.48
N ALA A 85 6.57 0.05 -3.64
CA ALA A 85 7.44 1.09 -4.22
C ALA A 85 6.70 2.43 -4.38
N SER A 86 5.46 2.40 -4.86
CA SER A 86 4.62 3.60 -5.02
C SER A 86 4.08 4.18 -3.70
N ALA A 87 4.08 3.38 -2.63
CA ALA A 87 3.65 3.79 -1.29
C ALA A 87 4.79 4.40 -0.48
N LEU A 88 6.04 4.01 -0.76
CA LEU A 88 7.25 4.45 -0.06
C LEU A 88 7.38 5.97 0.10
N PRO A 89 7.28 6.81 -0.95
CA PRO A 89 7.41 8.26 -0.79
C PRO A 89 6.31 8.84 0.11
N LYS A 90 5.09 8.29 0.04
CA LYS A 90 3.96 8.76 0.85
C LYS A 90 4.13 8.43 2.32
N VAL A 91 4.74 7.29 2.64
CA VAL A 91 5.03 6.91 4.03
C VAL A 91 6.20 7.72 4.60
N HIS A 92 7.20 8.04 3.76
CA HIS A 92 8.29 8.94 4.15
C HIS A 92 7.76 10.34 4.53
N ASP A 93 6.82 10.87 3.75
CA ASP A 93 6.16 12.16 4.05
C ASP A 93 5.38 12.15 5.37
N LEU A 94 4.94 10.98 5.85
CA LEU A 94 4.28 10.82 7.14
C LEU A 94 5.26 10.84 8.34
N ARG A 95 6.55 11.17 8.13
CA ARG A 95 7.58 11.41 9.15
C ARG A 95 7.64 10.33 10.25
N LEU A 96 7.91 9.08 9.86
CA LEU A 96 8.34 8.05 10.80
C LEU A 96 9.88 8.06 10.90
N GLU A 97 10.44 8.99 11.67
CA GLU A 97 11.87 8.97 12.02
C GLU A 97 12.26 7.72 12.84
N GLU A 98 11.26 7.00 13.39
CA GLU A 98 11.46 5.82 14.25
C GLU A 98 11.38 4.46 13.52
N HIS A 99 11.07 4.41 12.21
CA HIS A 99 10.90 3.15 11.46
C HIS A 99 11.81 3.02 10.22
N THR A 100 12.96 3.69 10.22
CA THR A 100 13.95 3.65 9.12
C THR A 100 14.31 2.23 8.70
N SER A 101 14.44 1.29 9.64
CA SER A 101 14.81 -0.11 9.36
C SER A 101 13.78 -0.86 8.51
N ALA A 102 12.48 -0.61 8.71
CA ALA A 102 11.41 -1.24 7.93
C ALA A 102 11.30 -0.64 6.53
N ILE A 103 11.63 0.65 6.39
CA ILE A 103 11.72 1.35 5.10
C ILE A 103 12.90 0.82 4.30
N GLU A 104 14.05 0.59 4.94
CA GLU A 104 15.24 0.00 4.32
C GLU A 104 14.99 -1.44 3.83
N GLU A 105 14.30 -2.29 4.59
CA GLU A 105 13.93 -3.63 4.13
C GLU A 105 13.04 -3.58 2.89
N VAL A 106 12.04 -2.69 2.85
CA VAL A 106 11.16 -2.55 1.68
C VAL A 106 11.91 -1.94 0.49
N HIS A 107 12.82 -0.99 0.75
CA HIS A 107 13.70 -0.43 -0.27
C HIS A 107 14.64 -1.49 -0.84
N LEU A 108 15.19 -2.37 0.00
CA LEU A 108 16.00 -3.51 -0.42
C LEU A 108 15.16 -4.49 -1.25
N ILE A 109 13.95 -4.83 -0.81
CA ILE A 109 13.06 -5.73 -1.56
C ILE A 109 12.69 -5.11 -2.92
N ASP A 110 12.48 -3.79 -3.00
CA ASP A 110 12.24 -3.10 -4.26
C ASP A 110 13.49 -3.07 -5.16
N LEU A 111 14.69 -2.84 -4.60
CA LEU A 111 15.97 -2.94 -5.32
C LEU A 111 16.22 -4.36 -5.86
N PHE A 112 15.86 -5.40 -5.10
CA PHE A 112 15.94 -6.78 -5.56
C PHE A 112 14.88 -7.06 -6.64
N LEU A 113 13.63 -6.62 -6.48
CA LEU A 113 12.58 -6.82 -7.47
C LEU A 113 12.84 -6.03 -8.77
N HIS A 114 13.32 -4.78 -8.69
CA HIS A 114 13.76 -3.98 -9.84
C HIS A 114 15.07 -4.52 -10.42
N GLY A 115 16.01 -5.03 -9.62
CA GLY A 115 17.26 -5.62 -10.12
C GLY A 115 17.02 -6.83 -11.02
N TYR A 116 16.06 -7.70 -10.67
CA TYR A 116 15.69 -8.85 -11.49
C TYR A 116 14.78 -8.51 -12.69
N PHE A 117 14.03 -7.39 -12.66
CA PHE A 117 13.15 -6.96 -13.77
C PHE A 117 13.84 -6.02 -14.77
N CYS A 118 14.67 -5.10 -14.27
CA CYS A 118 15.44 -4.16 -15.08
C CYS A 118 16.47 -4.89 -15.94
N PHE A 119 17.12 -5.94 -15.42
CA PHE A 119 18.09 -6.74 -16.19
C PHE A 119 17.44 -7.50 -17.36
N ARG A 120 16.16 -7.87 -17.28
CA ARG A 120 15.48 -8.66 -18.32
C ARG A 120 14.70 -7.82 -19.34
N VAL A 121 14.31 -6.59 -18.96
CA VAL A 121 13.69 -5.62 -19.90
C VAL A 121 14.75 -4.82 -20.65
N ILE A 122 15.90 -4.51 -20.03
CA ILE A 122 17.00 -3.83 -20.72
C ILE A 122 17.75 -4.78 -21.67
N HIS A 123 17.91 -6.07 -21.32
CA HIS A 123 18.61 -7.04 -22.18
C HIS A 123 17.75 -7.61 -23.34
N HIS A 124 16.48 -7.21 -23.46
CA HIS A 124 15.65 -7.55 -24.65
C HIS A 124 15.41 -6.32 -25.55
N LEU A 125 16.05 -5.20 -25.24
CA LEU A 125 16.06 -3.95 -26.02
C LEU A 125 17.49 -3.46 -26.32
N LEU A 126 18.50 -4.31 -26.12
CA LEU A 126 19.87 -4.18 -26.61
C LEU A 126 20.25 -5.44 -27.38
#